data_AF-A0A848K0P3-F1
#
_entry.id   AF-A0A848K0P3-F1
#
_cell.length_a   1.000
_cell.length_b   1.000
_cell.length_c   1.000
_cell.angle_alpha   90.00
_cell.angle_beta   90.00
_cell.angle_gamma   90.00
#
_symmetry.space_group_name_H-M   'P 1'
#
loop_
_entity.id
_entity.type
_entity.pdbx_description
1 polymer ?
#
loop_
_entity_poly.entity_id
_entity_poly.type
_entity_poly.pdbx_seq_one_letter_code
_entity_poly.pdbx_strand_id
1 'polypeptide(L)'
;MDQARDKRDGIARSFERLAAAETRLAASALSAADRETLARLRSDIAAGLVLLLSRADGCISRGEMAAAAAPLALALPANVIGRLPAAARLAALDLVALAEGASAGLVAAQAAEPQNEKPRRRQSRPRLELVSP
;
A
#
# COMPACT_ATOMS: atom_id res chain seq x y z
N MET A 1 15.22 9.50 18.16
CA MET A 1 13.98 9.79 17.39
C MET A 1 14.09 9.25 15.95
N ASP A 2 15.04 8.35 15.68
CA ASP A 2 15.52 8.10 14.32
C ASP A 2 14.73 7.01 13.60
N GLN A 3 14.29 5.98 14.33
CA GLN A 3 13.63 4.82 13.73
C GLN A 3 12.29 5.14 13.02
N ALA A 4 11.54 6.14 13.48
CA ALA A 4 10.28 6.56 12.83
C ALA A 4 10.53 7.37 11.54
N ARG A 5 11.66 8.09 11.49
CA ARG A 5 12.10 8.79 10.28
C ARG A 5 12.62 7.79 9.24
N ASP A 6 13.46 6.85 9.68
CA ASP A 6 14.01 5.80 8.82
C ASP A 6 12.92 4.94 8.16
N LYS A 7 11.85 4.63 8.90
CA LYS A 7 10.67 3.93 8.37
C LYS A 7 9.94 4.73 7.29
N ARG A 8 9.73 6.03 7.50
CA ARG A 8 9.08 6.92 6.51
C ARG A 8 9.92 7.06 5.25
N ASP A 9 11.23 7.25 5.41
CA ASP A 9 12.16 7.34 4.30
C ASP A 9 12.21 6.01 3.51
N GLY A 10 12.10 4.87 4.21
CA GLY A 10 11.95 3.55 3.58
C GLY A 10 10.68 3.42 2.75
N ILE A 11 9.53 3.88 3.27
CA ILE A 11 8.25 3.87 2.55
C ILE A 11 8.28 4.82 1.35
N ALA A 12 8.87 6.01 1.49
CA ALA A 12 9.04 6.96 0.39
C ALA A 12 9.86 6.36 -0.77
N ARG A 13 10.99 5.71 -0.46
CA ARG A 13 11.79 4.96 -1.46
C ARG A 13 10.97 3.85 -2.14
N SER A 14 10.06 3.19 -1.43
CA SER A 14 9.18 2.18 -2.03
C SER A 14 8.19 2.80 -3.04
N PHE A 15 7.67 4.01 -2.79
CA PHE A 15 6.86 4.73 -3.77
C PHE A 15 7.66 5.13 -5.02
N GLU A 16 8.89 5.59 -4.84
CA GLU A 16 9.79 5.90 -5.97
C GLU A 16 10.06 4.66 -6.83
N ARG A 17 10.32 3.51 -6.19
CA ARG A 17 10.50 2.23 -6.90
C ARG A 17 9.23 1.79 -7.62
N LEU A 18 8.05 2.02 -7.03
CA LEU A 18 6.76 1.72 -7.66
C LEU A 18 6.57 2.56 -8.94
N ALA A 19 6.84 3.86 -8.87
CA ALA A 19 6.75 4.77 -10.02
C ALA A 19 7.76 4.41 -11.12
N ALA A 20 8.97 4.00 -10.74
CA ALA A 20 9.99 3.54 -11.70
C ALA A 20 9.57 2.23 -12.40
N ALA A 21 8.99 1.28 -11.66
CA ALA A 21 8.46 0.04 -12.23
C ALA A 21 7.31 0.32 -13.21
N GLU A 22 6.40 1.23 -12.86
CA GLU A 22 5.30 1.66 -13.74
C GLU A 22 5.81 2.26 -15.05
N THR A 23 6.80 3.15 -14.97
CA THR A 23 7.39 3.78 -16.16
C THR A 23 7.97 2.73 -17.12
N ARG A 24 8.63 1.70 -16.59
CA ARG A 24 9.18 0.60 -17.40
C ARG A 24 8.09 -0.30 -17.99
N LEU A 25 7.01 -0.54 -17.25
CA LEU A 25 5.86 -1.31 -17.75
C LEU A 25 5.10 -0.57 -18.84
N ALA A 26 4.97 0.75 -18.75
CA ALA A 26 4.30 1.57 -19.75
C ALA A 26 4.99 1.51 -21.13
N ALA A 27 6.30 1.35 -21.15
CA ALA A 27 7.09 1.17 -22.38
C ALA A 27 6.97 -0.23 -23.01
N SER A 28 6.33 -1.19 -22.32
CA SER A 28 6.25 -2.58 -22.76
C SER A 28 4.96 -2.88 -23.52
N ALA A 29 5.05 -3.66 -24.60
CA ALA A 29 3.90 -4.19 -25.30
C ALA A 29 3.27 -5.34 -24.50
N LEU A 30 2.18 -5.04 -23.79
CA LEU A 30 1.46 -5.99 -22.92
C LEU A 30 0.07 -6.29 -23.48
N SER A 31 -0.41 -7.51 -23.26
CA SER A 31 -1.82 -7.83 -23.47
C SER A 31 -2.69 -6.99 -22.53
N ALA A 32 -3.94 -6.73 -22.91
CA ALA A 32 -4.87 -5.99 -22.06
C ALA A 32 -5.08 -6.66 -20.68
N ALA A 33 -5.14 -8.00 -20.67
CA ALA A 33 -5.30 -8.78 -19.45
C ALA A 33 -4.07 -8.68 -18.51
N ASP A 34 -2.86 -8.68 -19.07
CA ASP A 34 -1.64 -8.52 -18.28
C ASP A 34 -1.50 -7.11 -17.72
N ARG A 35 -1.82 -6.11 -18.55
CA ARG A 35 -1.81 -4.70 -18.14
C ARG A 35 -2.76 -4.47 -16.97
N GLU A 36 -3.99 -4.98 -17.07
CA GLU A 36 -4.98 -4.88 -16.00
C GLU A 36 -4.50 -5.57 -14.72
N THR A 37 -3.95 -6.78 -14.85
CA THR A 37 -3.45 -7.54 -13.69
C THR A 37 -2.32 -6.80 -12.97
N LEU A 38 -1.36 -6.26 -13.72
CA LEU A 38 -0.24 -5.47 -13.17
C LEU A 38 -0.72 -4.13 -12.61
N ALA A 39 -1.71 -3.49 -13.23
CA ALA A 39 -2.30 -2.25 -12.75
C ALA A 39 -3.02 -2.43 -11.40
N ARG A 40 -3.77 -3.53 -11.23
CA ARG A 40 -4.39 -3.90 -9.95
C ARG A 40 -3.34 -4.11 -8.87
N LEU A 41 -2.32 -4.93 -9.15
CA LEU A 41 -1.23 -5.16 -8.20
C LEU A 41 -0.54 -3.84 -7.80
N ARG A 42 -0.26 -2.96 -8.76
CA ARG A 42 0.31 -1.63 -8.49
C ARG A 42 -0.59 -0.81 -7.56
N SER A 43 -1.90 -0.81 -7.81
CA SER A 43 -2.88 -0.12 -6.97
C SER A 43 -2.88 -0.66 -5.54
N ASP A 44 -2.84 -1.99 -5.38
CA ASP A 44 -2.82 -2.64 -4.08
C ASP A 44 -1.52 -2.37 -3.32
N ILE A 45 -0.37 -2.37 -4.02
CA ILE A 45 0.92 -1.97 -3.43
C ILE A 45 0.84 -0.52 -2.96
N ALA A 46 0.37 0.41 -3.78
CA ALA A 46 0.24 1.82 -3.41
C ALA A 46 -0.66 1.98 -2.18
N ALA A 47 -1.81 1.32 -2.15
CA ALA A 47 -2.72 1.33 -1.00
C ALA A 47 -2.04 0.75 0.26
N GLY A 48 -1.33 -0.38 0.14
CA GLY A 48 -0.56 -0.96 1.24
C GLY A 48 0.50 -0.03 1.80
N LEU A 49 1.26 0.66 0.93
CA LEU A 49 2.25 1.66 1.33
C LEU A 49 1.62 2.86 2.04
N VAL A 50 0.45 3.33 1.58
CA VAL A 50 -0.31 4.40 2.26
C VAL A 50 -0.76 3.96 3.65
N LEU A 51 -1.23 2.72 3.81
CA LEU A 51 -1.61 2.18 5.13
C LEU A 51 -0.42 2.12 6.07
N LEU A 52 0.75 1.69 5.58
CA LEU A 52 1.98 1.66 6.35
C LEU A 52 2.43 3.05 6.79
N LEU A 53 2.36 4.03 5.89
CA LEU A 53 2.67 5.42 6.21
C LEU A 53 1.70 5.98 7.25
N SER A 54 0.40 5.77 7.03
CA SER A 54 -0.65 6.19 7.95
C SER A 54 -0.46 5.57 9.34
N ARG A 55 -0.05 4.30 9.40
CA ARG A 55 0.24 3.63 10.67
C ARG A 55 1.49 4.18 11.35
N ALA A 56 2.54 4.49 10.59
CA ALA A 56 3.78 5.10 11.08
C ALA A 56 3.54 6.52 11.63
N ASP A 57 2.62 7.27 11.03
CA ASP A 57 2.20 8.60 11.48
C ASP A 57 1.20 8.55 12.66
N GLY A 58 0.80 7.35 13.12
CA GLY A 58 -0.22 7.19 14.16
C GLY A 58 -1.62 7.62 13.69
N CYS A 59 -1.84 7.67 12.38
CA CYS A 59 -3.07 8.13 11.76
C CYS A 59 -4.19 7.07 11.76
N ILE A 60 -3.85 5.80 11.94
CA ILE A 60 -4.81 4.69 12.01
C ILE A 60 -4.41 3.73 13.13
N SER A 61 -5.41 3.15 13.77
CA SER A 61 -5.25 2.04 14.71
C SER A 61 -4.94 0.74 13.97
N ARG A 62 -4.56 -0.30 14.71
CA ARG A 62 -4.34 -1.63 14.13
C ARG A 62 -5.60 -2.25 13.55
N GLY A 63 -6.74 -2.08 14.21
CA GLY A 63 -8.02 -2.63 13.74
C GLY A 63 -8.44 -1.99 12.41
N GLU A 64 -8.30 -0.67 12.30
CA GLU A 64 -8.54 0.07 11.05
C GLU A 64 -7.58 -0.38 9.95
N MET A 65 -6.30 -0.58 10.29
CA MET A 65 -5.30 -1.07 9.36
C MET A 65 -5.61 -2.49 8.86
N ALA A 66 -5.96 -3.43 9.74
CA ALA A 66 -6.29 -4.80 9.38
C ALA A 66 -7.54 -4.86 8.47
N ALA A 67 -8.59 -4.10 8.82
CA ALA A 67 -9.79 -4.01 8.00
C ALA A 67 -9.52 -3.42 6.61
N ALA A 68 -8.68 -2.38 6.52
CA ALA A 68 -8.31 -1.76 5.26
C ALA A 68 -7.34 -2.60 4.42
N ALA A 69 -6.49 -3.42 5.06
CA ALA A 69 -5.54 -4.30 4.38
C ALA A 69 -6.19 -5.60 3.87
N ALA A 70 -7.28 -6.06 4.49
CA ALA A 70 -7.97 -7.30 4.13
C ALA A 70 -8.32 -7.45 2.63
N PRO A 71 -8.80 -6.42 1.91
CA PRO A 71 -9.11 -6.56 0.48
C PRO A 71 -7.89 -6.49 -0.45
N LEU A 72 -6.69 -6.19 0.03
CA LEU A 72 -5.52 -5.97 -0.83
C LEU A 72 -4.94 -7.29 -1.36
N ALA A 73 -4.81 -7.43 -2.67
CA ALA A 73 -4.21 -8.58 -3.33
C ALA A 73 -2.73 -8.31 -3.66
N LEU A 74 -1.87 -8.38 -2.65
CA LEU A 74 -0.42 -8.16 -2.75
C LEU A 74 0.35 -9.38 -3.30
N ALA A 75 -0.13 -9.98 -4.37
CA ALA A 75 0.54 -11.09 -5.03
C ALA A 75 0.28 -11.07 -6.53
N LEU A 76 1.33 -11.32 -7.32
CA LEU A 76 1.19 -11.53 -8.75
C LEU A 76 0.98 -13.03 -9.03
N PRO A 77 -0.02 -13.43 -9.83
CA PRO A 77 -0.17 -14.82 -10.24
C PRO A 77 1.06 -15.31 -11.02
N ALA A 78 1.60 -16.47 -10.66
CA ALA A 78 2.87 -16.99 -11.22
C ALA A 78 2.82 -17.18 -12.75
N ASN A 79 1.65 -17.52 -13.29
CA ASN A 79 1.41 -17.67 -14.72
C ASN A 79 1.56 -16.34 -15.50
N VAL A 80 1.39 -15.19 -14.83
CA VAL A 80 1.58 -13.87 -15.45
C VAL A 80 3.07 -13.62 -15.71
N ILE A 81 3.95 -13.87 -14.74
CA ILE A 81 5.40 -13.61 -14.88
C ILE A 81 5.98 -14.41 -16.06
N GLY A 82 5.61 -15.69 -16.18
CA GLY A 82 6.12 -16.57 -17.23
C GLY A 82 5.75 -16.13 -18.65
N ARG A 83 4.58 -15.50 -18.84
CA ARG A 83 4.09 -15.09 -20.17
C ARG A 83 4.46 -13.66 -20.56
N LEU A 84 4.91 -12.83 -19.61
CA LEU A 84 5.33 -11.46 -19.92
C LEU A 84 6.55 -11.45 -20.88
N PRO A 85 6.66 -10.43 -21.75
CA PRO A 85 7.87 -10.21 -22.53
C PRO A 85 9.06 -9.91 -21.62
N ALA A 86 10.27 -10.26 -22.05
CA ALA A 86 11.48 -10.13 -21.22
C ALA A 86 11.68 -8.70 -20.67
N ALA A 87 11.40 -7.67 -21.47
CA ALA A 87 11.47 -6.27 -21.06
C ALA A 87 10.53 -5.92 -19.89
N ALA A 88 9.35 -6.55 -19.81
CA ALA A 88 8.37 -6.31 -18.75
C ALA A 88 8.59 -7.19 -17.51
N ARG A 89 9.25 -8.35 -17.66
CA ARG A 89 9.46 -9.29 -16.55
C ARG A 89 10.23 -8.66 -15.39
N LEU A 90 11.30 -7.91 -15.68
CA LEU A 90 12.09 -7.26 -14.63
C LEU A 90 11.25 -6.28 -13.81
N ALA A 91 10.44 -5.45 -14.48
CA ALA A 91 9.56 -4.51 -13.80
C ALA A 91 8.43 -5.23 -13.03
N ALA A 92 7.92 -6.35 -13.54
CA ALA A 92 6.95 -7.17 -12.81
C ALA A 92 7.57 -7.85 -11.58
N LEU A 93 8.82 -8.31 -11.64
CA LEU A 93 9.55 -8.84 -10.49
C LEU A 93 9.81 -7.76 -9.42
N ASP A 94 10.09 -6.53 -9.84
CA ASP A 94 10.17 -5.39 -8.93
C ASP A 94 8.83 -5.13 -8.22
N LEU A 95 7.70 -5.23 -8.93
CA LEU A 95 6.37 -5.13 -8.30
C LEU A 95 6.12 -6.27 -7.31
N VAL A 96 6.52 -7.50 -7.63
CA VAL A 96 6.40 -8.65 -6.71
C VAL A 96 7.20 -8.39 -5.43
N ALA A 97 8.46 -7.96 -5.55
CA ALA A 97 9.29 -7.65 -4.39
C ALA A 97 8.71 -6.50 -3.53
N LEU A 98 8.12 -5.48 -4.17
CA LEU A 98 7.41 -4.41 -3.46
C LEU A 98 6.14 -4.92 -2.76
N ALA A 99 5.39 -5.82 -3.39
CA ALA A 99 4.20 -6.43 -2.82
C ALA A 99 4.54 -7.29 -1.60
N GLU A 100 5.61 -8.10 -1.69
CA GLU A 100 6.13 -8.87 -0.56
C GLU A 100 6.57 -7.97 0.59
N GLY A 101 7.32 -6.90 0.29
CA GLY A 101 7.74 -5.92 1.28
C GLY A 101 6.57 -5.20 1.95
N ALA A 102 5.56 -4.80 1.18
CA ALA A 102 4.33 -4.22 1.70
C ALA A 102 3.57 -5.21 2.58
N SER A 103 3.39 -6.45 2.13
CA SER A 103 2.71 -7.51 2.88
C SER A 103 3.41 -7.79 4.22
N ALA A 104 4.73 -7.99 4.20
CA ALA A 104 5.52 -8.19 5.42
C ALA A 104 5.45 -6.98 6.36
N GLY A 105 5.50 -5.76 5.81
CA GLY A 105 5.33 -4.53 6.56
C GLY A 105 3.96 -4.45 7.23
N LEU A 106 2.89 -4.80 6.51
CA LEU A 106 1.53 -4.80 7.03
C LEU A 106 1.38 -5.79 8.19
N VAL A 107 1.95 -6.99 8.05
CA VAL A 107 1.97 -8.01 9.12
C VAL A 107 2.72 -7.48 10.35
N ALA A 108 3.92 -6.93 10.16
CA ALA A 108 4.73 -6.39 11.26
C ALA A 108 4.03 -5.23 11.99
N ALA A 109 3.40 -4.32 11.24
CA ALA A 109 2.70 -3.17 11.77
C ALA A 109 1.41 -3.54 12.55
N GLN A 110 0.77 -4.65 12.18
CA GLN A 110 -0.35 -5.23 12.92
C GLN A 110 0.09 -5.97 14.20
N ALA A 111 1.29 -6.54 14.20
CA ALA A 111 1.86 -7.22 15.37
C ALA A 111 2.47 -6.27 16.42
N ALA A 112 2.95 -5.09 16.01
CA ALA A 112 3.70 -4.16 16.87
C ALA A 112 2.86 -3.57 18.03
N GLU A 113 3.30 -3.72 19.29
CA GLU A 113 2.68 -3.30 20.57
C GLU A 113 1.96 -1.93 20.57
N PRO A 114 0.87 -1.76 21.35
CA PRO A 114 0.02 -0.59 21.24
C PRO A 114 0.85 0.61 21.68
N GLN A 115 1.18 1.49 20.72
CA GLN A 115 1.80 2.77 21.02
C GLN A 115 0.72 3.61 21.68
N ASN A 116 0.61 3.52 23.02
CA ASN A 116 -0.18 4.38 23.92
C ASN A 116 -1.21 5.21 23.14
N GLU A 117 -2.25 4.54 22.65
CA GLU A 117 -3.26 5.16 21.79
C GLU A 117 -4.01 6.16 22.66
N LYS A 118 -3.54 7.42 22.68
CA LYS A 118 -4.29 8.50 23.31
C LYS A 118 -5.68 8.49 22.66
N PRO A 119 -6.77 8.46 23.44
CA PRO A 119 -8.11 8.39 22.89
C PRO A 119 -8.28 9.54 21.90
N ARG A 120 -8.49 9.22 20.61
CA ARG A 120 -8.90 10.23 19.64
C ARG A 120 -10.25 10.75 20.13
N ARG A 121 -10.25 11.99 20.65
CA ARG A 121 -11.48 12.74 20.91
C ARG A 121 -12.33 12.65 19.65
N ARG A 122 -13.45 11.91 19.73
CA ARG A 122 -14.54 12.02 18.76
C ARG A 122 -14.80 13.51 18.58
N GLN A 123 -14.43 14.06 17.44
CA GLN A 123 -14.94 15.37 17.05
C GLN A 123 -16.45 15.25 17.06
N SER A 124 -17.07 15.93 18.02
CA SER A 124 -18.50 16.11 18.12
C SER A 124 -19.01 16.54 16.75
N ARG A 125 -19.88 15.72 16.14
CA ARG A 125 -20.66 16.14 14.98
C ARG A 125 -21.29 17.50 15.29
N PRO A 126 -21.24 18.49 14.39
CA PRO A 126 -22.02 19.70 14.58
C PRO A 126 -23.49 19.28 14.71
N ARG A 127 -24.14 19.65 15.83
CA ARG A 127 -25.59 19.54 15.95
C ARG A 127 -26.17 20.46 14.88
N LEU A 128 -26.81 19.88 13.88
CA LEU A 128 -27.76 20.60 13.05
C LEU A 128 -28.92 20.99 13.98
N GLU A 129 -28.94 22.23 14.43
CA GLU A 129 -30.13 22.81 15.02
C GLU A 129 -31.16 22.96 13.90
N LEU A 130 -32.22 22.16 13.97
CA LEU A 130 -33.42 22.37 13.17
C LEU A 130 -34.05 23.68 13.66
N VAL A 131 -33.83 24.75 12.90
CA VAL A 131 -34.68 25.94 12.96
C VAL A 131 -35.96 25.59 12.21
N SER A 132 -37.00 25.26 12.96
CA SER A 132 -38.36 25.20 12.40
C SER A 132 -38.94 26.63 12.36
N PRO A 133 -39.60 27.03 11.27
CA PRO A 133 -40.33 28.30 11.18
C PRO A 133 -41.59 28.34 12.06
#